data_AF-A0A523HYY6-F1
#
_entry.id   AF-A0A523HYY6-F1
#
_cell.length_a   1.000
_cell.length_b   1.000
_cell.length_c   1.000
_cell.angle_alpha   90.00
_cell.angle_beta   90.00
_cell.angle_gamma   90.00
#
_symmetry.space_group_name_H-M   'P 1'
#
loop_
_entity.id
_entity.type
_entity.pdbx_description
1 polymer ?
#
loop_
_entity_poly.entity_id
_entity_poly.type
_entity_poly.pdbx_seq_one_letter_code
_entity_poly.pdbx_strand_id
1 'polypeptide(L)'
;MQRFVLTTLFLVVLSNANYAQVDVSGLTPKQQNRIKQILAARQCPCGCDMTIATCLVDDPTCETSPELARKIIDEVINETPKIDLKRIDISHLSNEQQVEAYKVLSSNNCTCECGMT
;
A
#
# COMPACT_ATOMS: atom_id res chain seq x y z
N MET A 1 -35.66 -25.30 17.50
CA MET A 1 -34.77 -25.74 16.40
C MET A 1 -34.81 -24.66 15.33
N GLN A 2 -33.65 -24.28 14.78
CA GLN A 2 -33.49 -23.32 13.66
C GLN A 2 -33.62 -21.83 14.01
N ARG A 3 -32.47 -21.12 14.09
CA ARG A 3 -32.27 -19.73 13.59
C ARG A 3 -30.99 -19.02 14.04
N PHE A 4 -30.14 -19.61 14.88
CA PHE A 4 -28.99 -18.90 15.46
C PHE A 4 -27.60 -19.20 14.86
N VAL A 5 -27.46 -20.10 13.87
CA VAL A 5 -26.13 -20.51 13.36
C VAL A 5 -25.86 -20.04 11.92
N LEU A 6 -26.79 -19.29 11.30
CA LEU A 6 -26.58 -18.71 9.96
C LEU A 6 -26.00 -17.29 9.97
N THR A 7 -25.82 -16.68 11.14
CA THR A 7 -25.29 -15.31 11.26
C THR A 7 -23.77 -15.22 11.40
N THR A 8 -23.06 -16.35 11.50
CA THR A 8 -21.58 -16.36 11.51
C THR A 8 -20.96 -16.46 10.12
N LEU A 9 -21.74 -16.58 9.04
CA LEU A 9 -21.25 -16.54 7.65
C LEU A 9 -21.04 -15.09 7.13
N PHE A 10 -20.76 -14.14 8.02
CA PHE A 10 -20.58 -12.73 7.66
C PHE A 10 -19.28 -12.13 8.21
N LEU A 11 -18.25 -12.94 8.47
CA LEU A 11 -17.00 -12.46 9.07
C LEU A 11 -15.70 -12.79 8.32
N VAL A 12 -15.72 -13.21 7.05
CA VAL A 12 -14.46 -13.32 6.27
C VAL A 12 -14.68 -13.04 4.78
N VAL A 13 -15.31 -11.92 4.43
CA VAL A 13 -15.02 -11.32 3.10
C VAL A 13 -13.77 -10.46 3.30
N LEU A 14 -12.64 -11.15 3.47
CA LEU A 14 -11.33 -10.52 3.43
C LEU A 14 -11.19 -9.86 2.06
N SER A 15 -10.86 -8.57 2.12
CA SER A 15 -10.82 -7.63 1.02
C SER A 15 -9.69 -7.94 0.04
N ASN A 16 -9.77 -9.06 -0.67
CA ASN A 16 -8.78 -9.48 -1.66
C ASN A 16 -9.12 -8.81 -3.00
N ALA A 17 -8.61 -7.60 -3.20
CA ALA A 17 -8.49 -7.08 -4.56
C ALA A 17 -7.35 -7.83 -5.23
N ASN A 18 -7.67 -8.99 -5.81
CA ASN A 18 -6.79 -9.65 -6.74
C ASN A 18 -6.81 -8.84 -8.03
N TYR A 19 -5.74 -8.10 -8.30
CA TYR A 19 -5.42 -7.74 -9.68
C TYR A 19 -4.97 -9.04 -10.32
N ALA A 20 -5.70 -9.55 -11.33
CA ALA A 20 -5.52 -10.92 -11.82
C ALA A 20 -4.07 -11.28 -12.21
N GLN A 21 -3.26 -10.26 -12.49
CA GLN A 21 -1.88 -10.37 -12.96
C GLN A 21 -0.84 -9.95 -11.90
N VAL A 22 -1.27 -9.47 -10.72
CA VAL A 22 -0.40 -8.91 -9.68
C VAL A 22 -0.90 -9.25 -8.28
N ASP A 23 -0.11 -10.00 -7.52
CA ASP A 23 -0.45 -10.39 -6.15
C ASP A 23 -0.11 -9.26 -5.15
N VAL A 24 -1.09 -8.92 -4.30
CA VAL A 24 -0.97 -7.93 -3.22
C VAL A 24 -1.37 -8.52 -1.87
N SER A 25 -1.57 -9.84 -1.79
CA SER A 25 -2.10 -10.54 -0.61
C SER A 25 -1.16 -10.46 0.61
N GLY A 26 0.14 -10.26 0.38
CA GLY A 26 1.15 -10.07 1.43
C GLY A 26 1.26 -8.65 2.00
N LEU A 27 0.48 -7.69 1.49
CA LEU A 27 0.62 -6.28 1.84
C LEU A 27 -0.33 -5.86 2.97
N THR A 28 0.09 -4.87 3.76
CA THR A 28 -0.79 -4.29 4.78
C THR A 28 -2.02 -3.64 4.13
N PRO A 29 -3.19 -3.56 4.81
CA PRO A 29 -4.37 -2.91 4.25
C PRO A 29 -4.14 -1.47 3.80
N LYS A 30 -3.24 -0.75 4.49
CA LYS A 30 -2.84 0.61 4.11
C LYS A 30 -2.09 0.63 2.78
N GLN A 31 -1.12 -0.26 2.59
CA GLN A 31 -0.39 -0.41 1.34
C GLN A 31 -1.31 -0.82 0.20
N GLN A 32 -2.19 -1.81 0.43
CA GLN A 32 -3.17 -2.24 -0.57
C GLN A 32 -4.07 -1.08 -1.02
N ASN A 33 -4.60 -0.29 -0.09
CA ASN A 33 -5.43 0.87 -0.42
C ASN A 33 -4.65 1.94 -1.19
N ARG A 34 -3.38 2.18 -0.83
CA ARG A 34 -2.51 3.12 -1.53
C ARG A 34 -2.25 2.67 -2.97
N ILE A 35 -1.91 1.40 -3.17
CA ILE A 35 -1.70 0.80 -4.49
C ILE A 35 -2.96 0.94 -5.34
N LYS A 36 -4.13 0.56 -4.78
CA LYS A 36 -5.43 0.70 -5.48
C LYS A 36 -5.67 2.12 -5.98
N GLN A 37 -5.43 3.11 -5.13
CA GLN A 37 -5.61 4.53 -5.48
C GLN A 37 -4.67 4.95 -6.61
N ILE A 38 -3.39 4.54 -6.55
CA ILE A 38 -2.41 4.90 -7.59
C ILE A 38 -2.77 4.24 -8.93
N LEU A 39 -3.11 2.94 -8.93
CA LEU A 39 -3.47 2.21 -10.15
C LEU A 39 -4.76 2.74 -10.80
N ALA A 40 -5.74 3.15 -9.99
CA ALA A 40 -6.98 3.73 -10.49
C ALA A 40 -6.81 5.16 -11.02
N ALA A 41 -5.80 5.90 -10.54
CA ALA A 41 -5.57 7.29 -10.94
C ALA A 41 -4.65 7.44 -12.17
N ARG A 42 -3.75 6.48 -12.41
CA ARG A 42 -2.77 6.55 -13.51
C ARG A 42 -3.33 5.90 -14.78
N GLN A 43 -3.21 6.60 -15.91
CA GLN A 43 -3.51 6.05 -17.23
C GLN A 43 -2.44 5.04 -17.66
N CYS A 44 -2.85 4.00 -18.38
CA CYS A 44 -1.93 3.04 -18.97
C CYS A 44 -1.39 3.61 -20.30
N PRO A 45 -0.06 3.69 -20.49
CA PRO A 45 0.54 4.24 -21.71
C PRO A 45 0.48 3.27 -22.91
N CYS A 46 -0.31 2.20 -22.82
CA CYS A 46 -0.41 1.15 -23.84
C CYS A 46 -1.18 1.56 -25.11
N GLY A 47 -1.80 2.75 -25.09
CA GLY A 47 -2.67 3.22 -26.17
C GLY A 47 -4.13 2.77 -26.03
N CYS A 48 -4.46 2.12 -24.91
CA CYS A 48 -5.78 1.58 -24.59
C CYS A 48 -6.75 2.59 -23.94
N ASP A 49 -6.30 3.82 -23.66
CA ASP A 49 -7.04 4.89 -22.96
C ASP A 49 -7.65 4.52 -21.59
N MET A 50 -7.29 3.35 -21.05
CA MET A 50 -7.74 2.86 -19.75
C MET A 50 -6.79 3.24 -18.62
N THR A 51 -7.28 3.21 -17.38
CA THR A 51 -6.41 3.27 -16.19
C THR A 51 -5.60 1.98 -16.07
N ILE A 52 -4.49 2.01 -15.34
CA ILE A 52 -3.70 0.79 -15.08
C ILE A 52 -4.58 -0.26 -14.36
N ALA A 53 -5.41 0.16 -13.40
CA ALA A 53 -6.32 -0.73 -12.70
C ALA A 53 -7.31 -1.43 -13.64
N THR A 54 -7.95 -0.68 -14.54
CA THR A 54 -8.90 -1.22 -15.53
C THR A 54 -8.18 -2.12 -16.54
N CYS A 55 -7.02 -1.69 -17.03
CA CYS A 55 -6.23 -2.45 -18.01
C CYS A 55 -5.80 -3.82 -17.47
N LEU A 56 -5.45 -3.94 -16.19
CA LEU A 56 -5.11 -5.22 -15.54
C LEU A 56 -6.29 -6.23 -15.49
N VAL A 57 -7.52 -5.75 -15.63
CA VAL A 57 -8.72 -6.59 -15.56
C VAL A 57 -9.26 -6.85 -16.96
N ASP A 58 -9.36 -5.80 -17.77
CA ASP A 58 -10.08 -5.83 -19.04
C ASP A 58 -9.18 -6.19 -20.24
N ASP A 59 -7.85 -6.02 -20.11
CA ASP A 59 -6.87 -6.35 -21.16
C ASP A 59 -5.73 -7.23 -20.62
N PRO A 60 -5.91 -8.56 -20.59
CA PRO A 60 -4.87 -9.50 -20.18
C PRO A 60 -3.73 -9.64 -21.20
N THR A 61 -3.83 -9.02 -22.38
CA THR A 61 -2.77 -9.05 -23.40
C THR A 61 -1.80 -7.88 -23.28
N CYS A 62 -2.15 -6.85 -22.49
CA CYS A 62 -1.28 -5.72 -22.23
C CYS A 62 -0.08 -6.13 -21.35
N GLU A 63 1.13 -6.10 -21.91
CA GLU A 63 2.36 -6.38 -21.17
C GLU A 63 2.83 -5.19 -20.31
N THR A 64 2.36 -3.97 -20.64
CA THR A 64 2.78 -2.73 -19.98
C THR A 64 2.12 -2.53 -18.62
N SER A 65 0.82 -2.83 -18.49
CA SER A 65 0.07 -2.59 -17.25
C SER A 65 0.58 -3.41 -16.05
N PRO A 66 0.98 -4.69 -16.19
CA PRO A 66 1.52 -5.49 -15.09
C PRO A 66 2.92 -5.03 -14.66
N GLU A 67 3.75 -4.60 -15.62
CA GLU A 67 5.08 -4.06 -15.30
C GLU A 67 4.98 -2.78 -14.47
N LEU A 68 4.12 -1.85 -14.88
CA LEU A 68 3.89 -0.61 -14.12
C LEU A 68 3.29 -0.89 -12.74
N ALA A 69 2.37 -1.83 -12.65
CA ALA A 69 1.76 -2.20 -11.38
C ALA A 69 2.78 -2.78 -10.38
N ARG A 70 3.70 -3.64 -10.85
CA ARG A 70 4.82 -4.15 -10.02
C ARG A 70 5.71 -3.02 -9.51
N LYS A 71 6.09 -2.08 -10.38
CA LYS A 71 6.89 -0.89 -9.99
C LYS A 71 6.19 -0.05 -8.92
N ILE A 72 4.87 0.15 -9.04
CA ILE A 72 4.07 0.88 -8.06
C ILE A 72 4.01 0.14 -6.72
N ILE A 73 3.91 -1.18 -6.74
CA ILE A 73 3.95 -2.00 -5.52
C ILE A 73 5.30 -1.85 -4.83
N ASP A 74 6.40 -1.98 -5.58
CA ASP A 74 7.75 -1.80 -5.04
C ASP A 74 7.93 -0.39 -4.44
N GLU A 75 7.42 0.65 -5.12
CA GLU A 75 7.41 2.02 -4.60
C GLU A 75 6.68 2.10 -3.26
N VAL A 76 5.46 1.55 -3.16
CA VAL A 76 4.63 1.60 -1.94
C VAL A 76 5.16 0.71 -0.81
N ILE A 77 5.85 -0.39 -1.12
CA ILE A 77 6.52 -1.23 -0.11
C ILE A 77 7.71 -0.48 0.48
N ASN A 78 8.48 0.21 -0.36
CA ASN A 78 9.68 0.95 0.05
C ASN A 78 9.38 2.38 0.53
N GLU A 79 8.14 2.86 0.39
CA GLU A 79 7.70 4.14 0.96
C GLU A 79 7.90 4.11 2.48
N THR A 80 8.82 4.94 2.98
CA THR A 80 8.94 5.18 4.41
C THR A 80 7.62 5.78 4.91
N PRO A 81 7.07 5.27 6.03
CA PRO A 81 5.81 5.79 6.53
C PRO A 81 6.00 7.26 6.88
N LYS A 82 5.38 8.15 6.09
CA LYS A 82 5.27 9.57 6.45
C LYS A 82 4.57 9.64 7.80
N ILE A 83 5.34 9.92 8.84
CA ILE A 83 4.81 10.07 10.18
C ILE A 83 3.91 11.30 10.16
N ASP A 84 2.62 11.04 10.31
CA ASP A 84 1.61 12.06 10.51
C ASP A 84 1.77 12.58 11.95
N LEU A 85 2.64 13.58 12.11
CA LEU A 85 3.02 14.19 13.38
C LEU A 85 1.81 14.69 14.19
N LYS A 86 0.63 14.83 13.59
CA LYS A 86 -0.63 15.16 14.30
C LYS A 86 -1.17 14.04 15.18
N ARG A 87 -0.70 12.79 15.00
CA ARG A 87 -1.17 11.63 15.78
C ARG A 87 -0.27 11.23 16.93
N ILE A 88 0.91 11.84 17.07
CA ILE A 88 1.80 11.58 18.21
C ILE A 88 1.50 12.67 19.26
N ASP A 89 0.81 12.30 20.34
CA ASP A 89 0.63 13.19 21.48
C ASP A 89 1.93 13.30 22.28
N ILE A 90 2.79 14.22 21.83
CA ILE A 90 4.04 14.57 22.50
C ILE A 90 3.87 15.75 23.47
N SER A 91 2.63 16.11 23.81
CA SER A 91 2.37 17.22 24.74
C SER A 91 2.92 16.97 26.14
N HIS A 92 3.15 15.70 26.48
CA HIS A 92 3.78 15.28 27.73
C HIS A 92 5.31 15.34 27.71
N LEU A 93 5.93 15.58 26.55
CA LEU A 93 7.39 15.64 26.40
C LEU A 93 7.87 17.09 26.43
N SER A 94 8.99 17.32 27.11
CA SER A 94 9.66 18.63 27.13
C SER A 94 10.17 19.02 25.73
N ASN A 95 10.33 20.33 25.49
CA ASN A 95 10.77 20.86 24.20
C ASN A 95 12.08 20.20 23.70
N GLU A 96 12.99 19.82 24.59
CA GLU A 96 14.24 19.12 24.24
C GLU A 96 13.99 17.68 23.77
N GLN A 97 13.08 16.96 24.43
CA GLN A 97 12.72 15.58 24.06
C GLN A 97 11.98 15.52 22.72
N GLN A 98 11.23 16.58 22.38
CA GLN A 98 10.57 16.71 21.08
C GLN A 98 11.59 16.93 19.94
N VAL A 99 12.62 17.75 20.17
CA VAL A 99 13.71 17.97 19.20
C VAL A 99 14.50 16.69 18.96
N GLU A 100 14.74 15.89 20.00
CA GLU A 100 15.43 14.61 19.88
C GLU A 100 14.58 13.57 19.14
N ALA A 101 13.29 13.47 19.45
CA ALA A 101 12.35 12.61 18.72
C ALA A 101 12.29 13.01 17.23
N TYR A 102 12.22 14.30 16.92
CA TYR A 102 12.23 14.78 15.54
C TYR A 102 13.53 14.45 14.81
N LYS A 103 14.69 14.59 15.46
CA LYS A 103 16.00 14.21 14.88
C LYS A 103 16.08 12.72 14.57
N VAL A 104 15.62 11.84 15.47
CA VAL A 104 15.61 10.40 15.24
C VAL A 104 14.65 10.03 14.10
N LEU A 105 13.46 10.63 14.07
CA LEU A 105 12.46 10.36 13.03
C LEU A 105 12.86 10.90 11.64
N SER A 106 13.69 11.95 11.58
CA SER A 106 14.20 12.53 10.32
C SER A 106 15.57 11.99 9.89
N SER A 107 16.38 11.51 10.82
CA SER A 107 17.69 10.89 10.55
C SER A 107 17.58 9.42 10.17
N ASN A 108 16.50 8.74 10.56
CA ASN A 108 16.25 7.35 10.22
C ASN A 108 15.53 7.21 8.87
N ASN A 109 16.02 7.93 7.85
CA ASN A 109 15.94 7.43 6.48
C ASN A 109 16.87 6.21 6.42
N CYS A 110 16.46 5.12 7.08
CA CYS A 110 17.23 3.90 7.21
C CYS A 110 17.40 3.29 5.83
N THR A 111 18.45 3.71 5.13
CA THR A 111 19.07 2.94 4.07
C THR A 111 19.74 1.75 4.75
N CYS A 112 18.96 0.70 5.00
CA CYS A 112 19.54 -0.60 5.32
C CYS A 112 20.18 -1.16 4.04
N GLU A 113 21.35 -0.65 3.67
CA GLU A 113 22.34 -1.45 2.96
C GLU A 113 22.81 -2.53 3.93
N CYS A 114 22.06 -3.63 4.03
CA CYS A 114 22.64 -4.87 4.52
C CYS A 114 23.62 -5.33 3.43
N GLY A 115 24.90 -5.12 3.71
CA GLY A 115 26.01 -5.34 2.78
C GLY A 115 25.93 -6.67 2.05
N MET A 116 26.05 -6.59 0.72
CA MET A 116 26.60 -7.66 -0.09
C MET A 116 28.12 -7.61 0.08
N THR A 117 28.65 -8.47 0.95
CA THR A 117 30.01 -9.00 0.81
C THR A 117 29.93 -10.50 0.70
#